data_AF-A0A2R6C302-F1
#
_entry.id   AF-A0A2R6C302-F1
#
_cell.length_a   1.000
_cell.length_b   1.000
_cell.length_c   1.000
_cell.angle_alpha   90.00
_cell.angle_beta   90.00
_cell.angle_gamma   90.00
#
_symmetry.space_group_name_H-M   'P 1'
#
loop_
_entity.id
_entity.type
_entity.pdbx_description
1 polymer ?
#
loop_
_entity_poly.entity_id
_entity_poly.type
_entity_poly.pdbx_seq_one_letter_code
_entity_poly.pdbx_strand_id
1 'polypeptide(L)'
;MGVLIKKDLGLLNTTLREGWGFSSSLYSFVTSGLAKRAGLSVGNNTWIISDVDVNNGELFNSQGVRNFDVVILGFTEYVTLKEYLAYKHFVASGGHILVLSACNFLAEVSYNPLTKRVSLVEGHGWVFNVTAAWRGVYARWYTDNTDWVGSDYALYSARGYTISGAVANPPTQRLFENRVFNAPIQRLRPLRGEHYNQFERPRNRLLAALLLEAPRLGCGHIRA
;
A
#
# COMPACT_ATOMS: atom_id res chain seq x y z
N MET A 1 8.70 -17.80 27.00
CA MET A 1 7.43 -18.21 26.35
C MET A 1 6.35 -17.27 26.83
N GLY A 2 5.65 -16.60 25.91
CA GLY A 2 4.62 -15.61 26.25
C GLY A 2 3.35 -16.24 26.80
N VAL A 3 2.58 -15.46 27.58
CA VAL A 3 1.26 -15.86 28.08
C VAL A 3 0.32 -16.08 26.89
N LEU A 4 -0.36 -17.22 26.89
CA LEU A 4 -1.32 -17.60 25.86
C LEU A 4 -2.72 -17.15 26.27
N ILE A 5 -3.32 -16.26 25.48
CA ILE A 5 -4.62 -15.64 25.74
C ILE A 5 -5.69 -16.39 24.95
N LYS A 6 -6.79 -16.76 25.62
CA LYS A 6 -7.95 -17.44 25.01
C LYS A 6 -9.27 -16.66 25.18
N LYS A 7 -9.23 -15.50 25.84
CA LYS A 7 -10.36 -14.57 26.01
C LYS A 7 -10.27 -13.44 24.99
N ASP A 8 -11.38 -12.76 24.74
CA ASP A 8 -11.47 -11.56 23.88
C ASP A 8 -11.00 -11.75 22.42
N LEU A 9 -10.91 -13.00 21.95
CA LEU A 9 -10.43 -13.33 20.60
C LEU A 9 -11.31 -12.75 19.47
N GLY A 10 -12.57 -12.41 19.78
CA GLY A 10 -13.46 -11.70 18.86
C GLY A 10 -12.99 -10.29 18.49
N LEU A 11 -12.02 -9.71 19.21
CA LEU A 11 -11.38 -8.44 18.85
C LEU A 11 -10.36 -8.59 17.72
N LEU A 12 -9.83 -9.81 17.53
CA LEU A 12 -8.80 -10.14 16.54
C LEU A 12 -9.39 -10.78 15.28
N ASN A 13 -10.71 -10.96 15.26
CA ASN A 13 -11.44 -11.55 14.16
C ASN A 13 -12.76 -10.81 14.02
N THR A 14 -12.96 -10.10 12.92
CA THR A 14 -14.15 -9.28 12.73
C THR A 14 -14.71 -9.42 11.32
N THR A 15 -15.96 -9.01 11.15
CA THR A 15 -16.60 -8.98 9.84
C THR A 15 -15.96 -7.89 9.00
N LEU A 16 -15.62 -8.22 7.76
CA LEU A 16 -15.17 -7.26 6.76
C LEU A 16 -16.24 -6.19 6.58
N ARG A 17 -15.84 -4.93 6.66
CA ARG A 17 -16.72 -3.78 6.43
C ARG A 17 -16.26 -3.07 5.18
N GLU A 18 -17.20 -2.85 4.26
CA GLU A 18 -16.96 -1.99 3.11
C GLU A 18 -17.03 -0.53 3.56
N GLY A 19 -16.05 0.28 3.15
CA GLY A 19 -16.02 1.70 3.46
C GLY A 19 -14.63 2.30 3.35
N TRP A 20 -14.58 3.63 3.47
CA TRP A 20 -13.34 4.39 3.30
C TRP A 20 -12.59 4.67 4.60
N GLY A 21 -13.27 4.66 5.75
CA GLY A 21 -12.63 4.93 7.05
C GLY A 21 -11.69 6.14 7.04
N PHE A 22 -10.43 5.96 7.43
CA PHE A 22 -9.40 7.00 7.38
C PHE A 22 -8.97 7.40 5.95
N SER A 23 -9.28 6.60 4.93
CA SER A 23 -9.13 6.96 3.51
C SER A 23 -10.25 7.86 2.97
N SER A 24 -11.22 8.28 3.80
CA SER A 24 -12.38 9.09 3.34
C SER A 24 -12.00 10.41 2.67
N SER A 25 -11.01 11.14 3.20
CA SER A 25 -10.54 12.39 2.59
C SER A 25 -9.95 12.17 1.19
N LEU A 26 -9.26 11.05 0.99
CA LEU A 26 -8.69 10.69 -0.29
C LEU A 26 -9.78 10.33 -1.30
N TYR A 27 -10.82 9.60 -0.88
CA TYR A 27 -12.01 9.38 -1.72
C TYR A 27 -12.69 10.68 -2.13
N SER A 28 -12.92 11.58 -1.17
CA SER A 28 -13.50 12.90 -1.45
C SER A 28 -12.65 13.70 -2.44
N PHE A 29 -11.32 13.60 -2.34
CA PHE A 29 -10.42 14.22 -3.30
C PHE A 29 -10.56 13.60 -4.70
N VAL A 30 -10.38 12.28 -4.86
CA VAL A 30 -10.34 11.65 -6.20
C VAL A 30 -11.67 11.72 -6.95
N THR A 31 -12.79 11.83 -6.22
CA THR A 31 -14.13 12.01 -6.81
C THR A 31 -14.52 13.47 -7.03
N SER A 32 -13.68 14.42 -6.59
CA SER A 32 -13.97 15.84 -6.72
C SER A 32 -13.80 16.38 -8.14
N GLY A 33 -14.46 17.51 -8.43
CA GLY A 33 -14.21 18.27 -9.63
C GLY A 33 -12.77 18.81 -9.73
N LEU A 34 -12.06 18.98 -8.60
CA LEU A 34 -10.65 19.39 -8.60
C LEU A 34 -9.75 18.29 -9.17
N ALA A 35 -9.92 17.05 -8.69
CA ALA A 35 -9.19 15.90 -9.21
C ALA A 35 -9.47 15.71 -10.72
N LYS A 36 -10.74 15.85 -11.13
CA LYS A 36 -11.10 15.80 -12.56
C LYS A 36 -10.41 16.87 -13.40
N ARG A 37 -10.36 18.13 -12.91
CA ARG A 37 -9.61 19.22 -13.60
C ARG A 37 -8.11 18.98 -13.61
N ALA A 38 -7.58 18.27 -12.63
CA ALA A 38 -6.19 17.83 -12.59
C ALA A 38 -5.92 16.57 -13.44
N GLY A 39 -6.93 16.05 -14.16
CA GLY A 39 -6.79 14.91 -15.06
C GLY A 39 -7.06 13.54 -14.41
N LEU A 40 -7.54 13.48 -13.17
CA LEU A 40 -7.95 12.23 -12.51
C LEU A 40 -9.46 12.05 -12.69
N SER A 41 -9.86 11.12 -13.56
CA SER A 41 -11.27 10.83 -13.84
C SER A 41 -11.60 9.39 -13.50
N VAL A 42 -12.29 9.21 -12.36
CA VAL A 42 -12.77 7.90 -11.91
C VAL A 42 -13.64 7.25 -12.99
N GLY A 43 -13.40 5.96 -13.24
CA GLY A 43 -14.09 5.16 -14.26
C GLY A 43 -13.56 5.35 -15.69
N ASN A 44 -12.59 6.25 -15.90
CA ASN A 44 -11.93 6.43 -17.19
C ASN A 44 -10.44 6.07 -17.10
N ASN A 45 -9.66 6.92 -16.42
CA ASN A 45 -8.23 6.71 -16.24
C ASN A 45 -7.84 6.47 -14.77
N THR A 46 -8.81 6.57 -13.86
CA THR A 46 -8.64 6.28 -12.43
C THR A 46 -9.64 5.22 -11.99
N TRP A 47 -9.18 4.25 -11.20
CA TRP A 47 -10.00 3.14 -10.74
C TRP A 47 -9.91 2.99 -9.23
N ILE A 48 -11.03 2.71 -8.59
CA ILE A 48 -11.05 2.43 -7.17
C ILE A 48 -11.13 0.91 -7.02
N ILE A 49 -10.18 0.32 -6.30
CA ILE A 49 -10.12 -1.11 -6.03
C ILE A 49 -9.90 -1.32 -4.52
N SER A 50 -10.47 -2.36 -3.95
CA SER A 50 -10.34 -2.68 -2.53
C SER A 50 -9.04 -3.43 -2.20
N ASP A 51 -8.70 -3.49 -0.92
CA ASP A 51 -7.67 -4.40 -0.38
C ASP A 51 -7.97 -5.87 -0.77
N VAL A 52 -9.24 -6.25 -0.81
CA VAL A 52 -9.68 -7.59 -1.24
C VAL A 52 -9.40 -7.81 -2.74
N ASP A 53 -9.61 -6.81 -3.58
CA ASP A 53 -9.30 -6.87 -5.01
C ASP A 53 -7.79 -7.05 -5.23
N VAL A 54 -6.95 -6.32 -4.48
CA VAL A 54 -5.50 -6.51 -4.53
C VAL A 54 -5.11 -7.91 -4.04
N ASN A 55 -5.70 -8.39 -2.94
CA ASN A 55 -5.48 -9.75 -2.45
C ASN A 55 -5.86 -10.82 -3.50
N ASN A 56 -6.85 -10.51 -4.35
CA ASN A 56 -7.31 -11.36 -5.44
C ASN A 56 -6.51 -11.21 -6.74
N GLY A 57 -5.52 -10.30 -6.77
CA GLY A 57 -4.55 -10.18 -7.85
C GLY A 57 -4.77 -9.00 -8.80
N GLU A 58 -5.72 -8.09 -8.54
CA GLU A 58 -6.12 -7.03 -9.48
C GLU A 58 -5.01 -6.02 -9.86
N LEU A 59 -3.86 -6.02 -9.19
CA LEU A 59 -2.69 -5.23 -9.60
C LEU A 59 -2.06 -5.71 -10.92
N PHE A 60 -2.31 -6.95 -11.31
CA PHE A 60 -1.74 -7.57 -12.50
C PHE A 60 -2.82 -8.29 -13.31
N ASN A 61 -2.70 -8.26 -14.63
CA ASN A 61 -3.55 -9.09 -15.47
C ASN A 61 -3.12 -10.57 -15.42
N SER A 62 -3.87 -11.43 -16.10
CA SER A 62 -3.58 -12.87 -16.21
C SER A 62 -2.22 -13.20 -16.86
N GLN A 63 -1.59 -12.25 -17.54
CA GLN A 63 -0.26 -12.39 -18.14
C GLN A 63 0.86 -11.87 -17.22
N GLY A 64 0.53 -11.42 -16.00
CA GLY A 64 1.50 -10.85 -15.06
C GLY A 64 1.95 -9.43 -15.41
N VAL A 65 1.28 -8.76 -16.35
CA VAL A 65 1.55 -7.36 -16.68
C VAL A 65 0.74 -6.48 -15.73
N ARG A 66 1.38 -5.43 -15.18
CA ARG A 66 0.71 -4.47 -14.30
C ARG A 66 -0.53 -3.87 -14.98
N ASN A 67 -1.63 -3.81 -14.24
CA ASN A 67 -2.84 -3.11 -14.68
C ASN A 67 -2.73 -1.59 -14.51
N PHE A 68 -1.83 -1.13 -13.65
CA PHE A 68 -1.67 0.28 -13.29
C PHE A 68 -0.20 0.72 -13.37
N ASP A 69 0.01 1.99 -13.68
CA ASP A 69 1.33 2.63 -13.57
C ASP A 69 1.59 3.14 -12.14
N VAL A 70 0.54 3.61 -11.47
CA VAL A 70 0.60 4.20 -10.13
C VAL A 70 -0.55 3.71 -9.26
N VAL A 71 -0.25 3.36 -8.02
CA VAL A 71 -1.20 3.01 -6.95
C VAL A 71 -1.08 4.05 -5.83
N ILE A 72 -2.22 4.52 -5.30
CA ILE A 72 -2.25 5.47 -4.18
C ILE A 72 -2.89 4.77 -2.98
N LEU A 73 -2.11 4.59 -1.92
CA LEU A 73 -2.58 4.00 -0.67
C LEU A 73 -3.03 5.13 0.27
N GLY A 74 -4.30 5.15 0.66
CA GLY A 74 -4.83 6.10 1.63
C GLY A 74 -4.37 5.74 3.04
N PHE A 75 -5.08 4.82 3.69
CA PHE A 75 -4.75 4.26 5.00
C PHE A 75 -4.69 2.73 4.94
N THR A 76 -3.51 2.20 4.57
CA THR A 76 -3.28 0.77 4.38
C THR A 76 -2.42 0.22 5.52
N GLU A 77 -3.06 0.06 6.68
CA GLU A 77 -2.40 -0.41 7.92
C GLU A 77 -2.36 -1.95 8.02
N TYR A 78 -3.44 -2.61 7.62
CA TYR A 78 -3.56 -4.05 7.63
C TYR A 78 -3.58 -4.56 6.20
N VAL A 79 -2.74 -5.54 5.89
CA VAL A 79 -2.73 -6.20 4.58
C VAL A 79 -2.54 -7.70 4.75
N THR A 80 -2.99 -8.50 3.80
CA THR A 80 -2.56 -9.90 3.76
C THR A 80 -1.11 -10.01 3.26
N LEU A 81 -0.48 -11.16 3.51
CA LEU A 81 0.80 -11.48 2.89
C LEU A 81 0.75 -11.39 1.35
N LYS A 82 -0.38 -11.76 0.74
CA LYS A 82 -0.54 -11.68 -0.72
C LYS A 82 -0.54 -10.24 -1.21
N GLU A 83 -1.29 -9.37 -0.54
CA GLU A 83 -1.31 -7.93 -0.85
C GLU A 83 0.08 -7.30 -0.69
N TYR A 84 0.75 -7.56 0.44
CA TYR A 84 2.10 -7.06 0.71
C TYR A 84 3.09 -7.44 -0.41
N LEU A 85 3.11 -8.72 -0.78
CA LEU A 85 3.96 -9.21 -1.86
C LEU A 85 3.57 -8.64 -3.22
N ALA A 86 2.28 -8.42 -3.47
CA ALA A 86 1.80 -7.79 -4.71
C ALA A 86 2.28 -6.34 -4.82
N TYR A 87 2.23 -5.54 -3.75
CA TYR A 87 2.79 -4.17 -3.74
C TYR A 87 4.30 -4.17 -3.98
N LYS A 88 5.04 -5.06 -3.31
CA LYS A 88 6.49 -5.19 -3.51
C LYS A 88 6.82 -5.57 -4.96
N HIS A 89 6.07 -6.51 -5.55
CA HIS A 89 6.24 -6.90 -6.95
C HIS A 89 5.86 -5.77 -7.93
N PHE A 90 4.82 -5.01 -7.60
CA PHE A 90 4.38 -3.87 -8.40
C PHE A 90 5.49 -2.82 -8.53
N VAL A 91 6.13 -2.46 -7.41
CA VAL A 91 7.30 -1.56 -7.42
C VAL A 91 8.48 -2.19 -8.14
N ALA A 92 8.79 -3.46 -7.85
CA ALA A 92 9.92 -4.14 -8.48
C ALA A 92 9.82 -4.22 -10.02
N SER A 93 8.60 -4.28 -10.55
CA SER A 93 8.33 -4.31 -11.99
C SER A 93 8.35 -2.91 -12.64
N GLY A 94 8.48 -1.84 -11.85
CA GLY A 94 8.58 -0.45 -12.32
C GLY A 94 7.32 0.40 -12.12
N GLY A 95 6.33 -0.09 -11.37
CA GLY A 95 5.20 0.73 -10.95
C GLY A 95 5.56 1.65 -9.77
N HIS A 96 4.77 2.70 -9.55
CA HIS A 96 4.96 3.62 -8.44
C HIS A 96 3.84 3.50 -7.40
N ILE A 97 4.21 3.52 -6.12
CA ILE A 97 3.24 3.54 -5.02
C ILE A 97 3.40 4.85 -4.26
N LEU A 98 2.29 5.57 -4.09
CA LEU A 98 2.20 6.73 -3.21
C LEU A 98 1.50 6.31 -1.91
N VAL A 99 2.22 6.38 -0.80
CA VAL A 99 1.71 6.03 0.53
C VAL A 99 1.34 7.32 1.26
N LEU A 100 0.06 7.45 1.65
CA LEU A 100 -0.47 8.66 2.29
C LEU A 100 -0.81 8.47 3.78
N SER A 101 -0.30 7.40 4.41
CA SER A 101 -0.55 7.04 5.81
C SER A 101 0.73 6.92 6.62
N ALA A 102 0.58 7.13 7.92
CA ALA A 102 1.61 6.99 8.94
C ALA A 102 1.77 5.55 9.50
N CYS A 103 0.89 4.63 9.10
CA CYS A 103 0.84 3.26 9.63
C CYS A 103 0.97 2.21 8.52
N ASN A 104 1.74 2.45 7.46
CA ASN A 104 1.77 1.55 6.30
C ASN A 104 2.26 0.14 6.65
N PHE A 105 1.44 -0.86 6.31
CA PHE A 105 1.78 -2.28 6.46
C PHE A 105 2.25 -2.59 7.89
N LEU A 106 1.42 -2.24 8.87
CA LEU A 106 1.77 -2.44 10.26
C LEU A 106 1.45 -3.87 10.72
N ALA A 107 0.34 -4.44 10.23
CA ALA A 107 -0.13 -5.76 10.65
C ALA A 107 -0.54 -6.64 9.47
N GLU A 108 -0.20 -7.93 9.60
CA GLU A 108 -0.68 -8.98 8.71
C GLU A 108 -2.06 -9.45 9.12
N VAL A 109 -2.95 -9.54 8.14
CA VAL A 109 -4.28 -10.12 8.30
C VAL A 109 -4.52 -11.25 7.31
N SER A 110 -5.57 -12.00 7.54
CA SER A 110 -6.11 -12.98 6.62
C SER A 110 -7.57 -12.68 6.32
N TYR A 111 -7.95 -12.81 5.05
CA TYR A 111 -9.34 -12.73 4.63
C TYR A 111 -9.94 -14.13 4.47
N ASN A 112 -11.09 -14.35 5.08
CA ASN A 112 -11.92 -15.51 4.83
C ASN A 112 -13.12 -15.08 3.96
N PRO A 113 -13.12 -15.39 2.65
CA PRO A 113 -14.16 -14.94 1.74
C PRO A 113 -15.52 -15.61 2.00
N LEU A 114 -15.52 -16.86 2.48
CA LEU A 114 -16.74 -17.61 2.76
C LEU A 114 -17.54 -16.99 3.90
N THR A 115 -16.84 -16.46 4.90
CA THR A 115 -17.45 -15.86 6.09
C THR A 115 -17.41 -14.33 6.07
N LYS A 116 -16.80 -13.73 5.04
CA LYS A 116 -16.50 -12.29 4.95
C LYS A 116 -15.82 -11.76 6.21
N ARG A 117 -14.79 -12.45 6.68
CA ARG A 117 -14.07 -12.08 7.91
C ARG A 117 -12.64 -11.69 7.62
N VAL A 118 -12.14 -10.75 8.41
CA VAL A 118 -10.72 -10.46 8.54
C VAL A 118 -10.25 -10.96 9.90
N SER A 119 -9.07 -11.57 9.95
CA SER A 119 -8.44 -11.99 11.20
C SER A 119 -7.00 -11.51 11.25
N LEU A 120 -6.54 -11.04 12.42
CA LEU A 120 -5.13 -10.79 12.65
C LEU A 120 -4.34 -12.07 12.39
N VAL A 121 -3.16 -11.94 11.80
CA VAL A 121 -2.14 -13.00 11.79
C VAL A 121 -1.04 -12.58 12.75
N GLU A 122 -0.42 -11.42 12.49
CA GLU A 122 0.64 -10.86 13.34
C GLU A 122 0.79 -9.35 13.14
N GLY A 123 1.02 -8.60 14.22
CA GLY A 123 1.18 -7.15 14.21
C GLY A 123 0.50 -6.52 15.41
N HIS A 124 0.65 -5.21 15.61
CA HIS A 124 0.15 -4.49 16.80
C HIS A 124 0.55 -5.13 18.14
N GLY A 125 1.64 -5.89 18.17
CA GLY A 125 2.16 -6.55 19.37
C GLY A 125 1.51 -7.90 19.66
N TRP A 126 0.76 -8.46 18.70
CA TRP A 126 0.02 -9.71 18.85
C TRP A 126 0.25 -10.66 17.69
N VAL A 127 0.17 -11.96 17.98
CA VAL A 127 0.02 -13.05 17.00
C VAL A 127 -1.30 -13.75 17.31
N PHE A 128 -2.04 -14.17 16.29
CA PHE A 128 -3.34 -14.82 16.44
C PHE A 128 -3.48 -16.02 15.51
N ASN A 129 -3.94 -17.15 16.06
CA ASN A 129 -4.15 -18.39 15.30
C ASN A 129 -5.60 -18.90 15.36
N VAL A 130 -6.57 -18.00 15.49
CA VAL A 130 -8.01 -18.31 15.69
C VAL A 130 -8.35 -18.86 17.08
N THR A 131 -7.54 -19.75 17.62
CA THR A 131 -7.80 -20.43 18.90
C THR A 131 -7.17 -19.74 20.12
N ALA A 132 -6.14 -18.93 19.88
CA ALA A 132 -5.42 -18.21 20.92
C ALA A 132 -4.65 -17.03 20.32
N ALA A 133 -4.25 -16.11 21.21
CA ALA A 133 -3.35 -15.01 20.90
C ALA A 133 -2.18 -14.94 21.89
N TRP A 134 -1.06 -14.38 21.47
CA TRP A 134 0.12 -14.14 22.32
C TRP A 134 0.90 -12.93 21.84
N ARG A 135 1.88 -12.47 22.63
CA ARG A 135 2.72 -11.32 22.26
C ARG A 135 3.51 -11.59 20.98
N GLY A 136 3.43 -10.65 20.05
CA GLY A 136 4.15 -10.63 18.78
C GLY A 136 4.88 -9.31 18.54
N VAL A 137 5.32 -9.10 17.30
CA VAL A 137 5.93 -7.83 16.88
C VAL A 137 4.88 -6.72 16.74
N TYR A 138 5.29 -5.46 16.96
CA TYR A 138 4.40 -4.31 16.79
C TYR A 138 4.17 -3.97 15.31
N ALA A 139 5.25 -3.86 14.52
CA ALA A 139 5.20 -3.55 13.10
C ALA A 139 5.77 -4.72 12.30
N ARG A 140 4.88 -5.47 11.63
CA ARG A 140 5.16 -6.75 10.99
C ARG A 140 6.26 -6.68 9.92
N TRP A 141 6.23 -5.61 9.11
CA TRP A 141 7.09 -5.44 7.93
C TRP A 141 8.04 -4.24 8.03
N TYR A 142 8.24 -3.67 9.23
CA TYR A 142 9.04 -2.46 9.41
C TYR A 142 10.43 -2.55 8.76
N THR A 143 11.15 -3.66 8.98
CA THR A 143 12.47 -3.90 8.39
C THR A 143 12.41 -4.15 6.89
N ASP A 144 11.37 -4.83 6.40
CA ASP A 144 11.26 -5.22 5.00
C ASP A 144 10.83 -4.03 4.11
N ASN A 145 10.12 -3.05 4.69
CA ASN A 145 9.68 -1.84 4.01
C ASN A 145 10.87 -0.98 3.57
N THR A 146 11.99 -0.97 4.30
CA THR A 146 13.14 -0.12 3.97
C THR A 146 13.82 -0.49 2.65
N ASP A 147 13.56 -1.68 2.12
CA ASP A 147 14.15 -2.16 0.86
C ASP A 147 13.42 -1.68 -0.40
N TRP A 148 12.22 -1.13 -0.28
CA TRP A 148 11.40 -0.80 -1.45
C TRP A 148 10.44 0.37 -1.27
N VAL A 149 10.21 0.81 -0.03
CA VAL A 149 9.47 2.04 0.29
C VAL A 149 10.47 3.19 0.46
N GLY A 150 10.34 4.23 -0.36
CA GLY A 150 11.32 5.33 -0.41
C GLY A 150 11.31 6.27 0.80
N SER A 151 10.19 6.34 1.54
CA SER A 151 10.04 7.18 2.73
C SER A 151 9.06 6.56 3.71
N ASP A 152 9.32 6.76 5.00
CA ASP A 152 8.42 6.37 6.08
C ASP A 152 7.95 7.60 6.84
N TYR A 153 6.82 7.51 7.53
CA TYR A 153 6.32 8.62 8.33
C TYR A 153 7.12 8.72 9.64
N ALA A 154 7.72 9.89 9.88
CA ALA A 154 8.42 10.17 11.12
C ALA A 154 7.68 11.22 11.93
N LEU A 155 7.51 10.92 13.22
CA LEU A 155 7.26 11.89 14.28
C LEU A 155 8.58 12.10 15.02
N TYR A 156 9.37 13.07 14.56
CA TYR A 156 10.67 13.37 15.15
C TYR A 156 10.64 14.73 15.83
N SER A 157 11.06 14.80 17.08
CA SER A 157 11.28 16.06 17.79
C SER A 157 12.73 16.14 18.28
N ALA A 158 13.51 17.07 17.73
CA ALA A 158 14.84 17.38 18.27
C ALA A 158 15.26 18.83 17.97
N ARG A 159 16.04 19.41 18.89
CA ARG A 159 16.65 20.75 18.77
C ARG A 159 15.67 21.86 18.34
N GLY A 160 14.41 21.78 18.80
CA GLY A 160 13.36 22.76 18.50
C GLY A 160 12.60 22.54 17.18
N TYR A 161 12.89 21.48 16.43
CA TYR A 161 12.13 21.09 15.24
C TYR A 161 11.27 19.87 15.52
N THR A 162 10.00 19.94 15.13
CA THR A 162 9.10 18.79 15.04
C THR A 162 8.87 18.48 13.57
N ILE A 163 9.41 17.36 13.09
CA ILE A 163 9.04 16.79 11.80
C ILE A 163 7.82 15.90 12.06
N SER A 164 6.73 16.23 11.38
CA SER A 164 5.54 15.40 11.27
C SER A 164 5.28 15.18 9.79
N GLY A 165 5.82 14.11 9.24
CA GLY A 165 5.70 13.84 7.81
C GLY A 165 6.64 12.75 7.30
N ALA A 166 6.63 12.55 5.99
CA ALA A 166 7.49 11.58 5.33
C ALA A 166 8.97 11.97 5.46
N VAL A 167 9.78 11.04 5.94
CA VAL A 167 11.24 11.11 5.96
C VAL A 167 11.76 10.01 5.06
N ALA A 168 12.73 10.33 4.20
CA ALA A 168 13.33 9.35 3.31
C ALA A 168 13.91 8.20 4.15
N ASN A 169 13.62 6.97 3.74
CA ASN A 169 14.30 5.82 4.33
C ASN A 169 15.79 6.00 3.99
N PRO A 170 16.69 6.03 5.01
CA PRO A 170 18.10 6.21 4.74
C PRO A 170 18.52 5.09 3.79
N PRO A 171 19.19 5.42 2.67
CA PRO A 171 19.54 4.41 1.69
C PRO A 171 20.33 3.30 2.39
N THR A 172 19.80 2.07 2.39
CA THR A 172 20.70 0.94 2.24
C THR A 172 21.44 1.24 0.94
N GLN A 173 22.76 1.44 1.03
CA GLN A 173 23.66 1.87 -0.06
C GLN A 173 23.43 1.16 -1.41
N ARG A 174 22.69 0.04 -1.46
CA ARG A 174 22.44 -0.78 -2.65
C ARG A 174 21.35 -0.28 -3.61
N LEU A 175 20.41 0.57 -3.20
CA LEU A 175 19.22 0.84 -4.04
C LEU A 175 19.31 2.08 -4.93
N PHE A 176 19.98 3.14 -4.48
CA PHE A 176 20.12 4.37 -5.28
C PHE A 176 21.22 4.28 -6.33
N GLU A 177 22.26 3.47 -6.10
CA GLU A 177 23.38 3.35 -7.04
C GLU A 177 23.03 2.52 -8.30
N ASN A 178 22.03 1.62 -8.24
CA ASN A 178 21.77 0.68 -9.33
C ASN A 178 20.53 0.96 -10.21
N ARG A 179 19.62 1.88 -9.85
CA ARG A 179 18.38 2.10 -10.65
C ARG A 179 18.10 3.52 -11.12
N VAL A 180 18.70 4.55 -10.51
CA VAL A 180 18.40 5.94 -10.90
C VAL A 180 19.49 6.55 -11.80
N PHE A 181 20.74 6.08 -11.72
CA PHE A 181 21.86 6.67 -12.47
C PHE A 181 22.32 5.89 -13.71
N ASN A 182 21.81 4.68 -13.96
CA ASN A 182 22.18 3.86 -15.13
C ASN A 182 21.09 3.77 -16.21
N ALA A 183 19.98 4.50 -16.08
CA ALA A 183 19.15 4.76 -17.25
C ALA A 183 19.93 5.73 -18.16
N PRO A 184 20.25 5.38 -19.41
CA PRO A 184 20.95 6.31 -20.29
C PRO A 184 20.09 7.56 -20.45
N ILE A 185 20.60 8.70 -19.97
CA ILE A 185 20.07 10.01 -20.31
C ILE A 185 20.29 10.16 -21.82
N GLN A 186 19.31 9.75 -22.62
CA GLN A 186 19.23 10.21 -23.99
C GLN A 186 18.98 11.71 -23.92
N ARG A 187 20.06 12.48 -24.06
CA ARG A 187 19.99 13.92 -24.34
C ARG A 187 19.04 14.09 -25.53
N LEU A 188 17.89 14.71 -25.29
CA LEU A 188 17.00 15.16 -26.35
C LEU A 188 17.79 16.16 -27.21
N ARG A 189 18.34 15.68 -28.33
CA ARG A 189 18.75 16.56 -29.43
C ARG A 189 17.48 16.97 -30.17
N PRO A 190 17.34 18.23 -30.60
CA PRO A 190 16.22 18.63 -31.44
C PRO A 190 16.42 17.98 -32.82
N LEU A 191 15.60 16.99 -33.15
CA LEU A 191 15.57 16.42 -34.49
C LEU A 191 14.61 17.26 -35.34
N ARG A 192 15.20 17.95 -36.32
CA ARG A 192 14.51 18.44 -37.52
C ARG A 192 13.82 17.26 -38.20
N GLY A 193 12.65 17.56 -38.76
CA GLY A 193 11.67 16.59 -39.19
C GLY A 193 12.21 15.52 -40.12
N GLU A 194 11.77 14.29 -39.86
CA GLU A 194 11.47 13.30 -40.88
C GLU A 194 10.27 12.47 -40.41
N HIS A 195 9.46 12.07 -41.38
CA HIS A 195 8.23 11.31 -41.23
C HIS A 195 8.48 9.98 -40.49
N TYR A 196 7.77 9.77 -39.38
CA TYR A 196 7.67 8.45 -38.75
C TYR A 196 6.25 7.91 -38.88
N ASN A 197 6.17 6.76 -39.56
CA ASN A 197 5.02 5.88 -39.62
C ASN A 197 4.49 5.54 -38.22
N GLN A 198 3.17 5.39 -38.17
CA GLN A 198 2.36 5.00 -37.00
C GLN A 198 2.93 3.77 -36.30
N PHE A 199 3.69 3.98 -35.22
CA PHE A 199 3.70 3.05 -34.11
C PHE A 199 2.54 3.45 -33.20
N GLU A 200 1.46 2.65 -33.23
CA GLU A 200 0.41 2.73 -32.23
C GLU A 200 1.04 2.52 -30.85
N ARG A 201 1.25 3.62 -30.12
CA ARG A 201 1.47 3.56 -28.68
C ARG A 201 0.18 3.02 -28.05
N PRO A 202 0.23 2.04 -27.13
CA PRO A 202 -0.97 1.64 -26.41
C PRO A 202 -1.56 2.87 -25.74
N ARG A 203 -2.82 3.14 -26.05
CA ARG A 203 -3.60 4.28 -25.60
C ARG A 203 -3.56 4.37 -24.07
N ASN A 204 -3.13 5.53 -23.56
CA ASN A 204 -3.42 6.12 -22.25
C ASN A 204 -4.01 5.15 -21.20
N ARG A 205 -3.17 4.55 -20.34
CA ARG A 205 -3.61 3.83 -19.14
C ARG A 205 -2.95 4.41 -17.89
N LEU A 206 -3.30 5.64 -17.54
CA LEU A 206 -2.69 6.30 -16.38
C LEU A 206 -3.74 6.71 -15.33
N LEU A 207 -3.74 5.97 -14.21
CA LEU A 207 -3.45 6.43 -12.84
C LEU A 207 -4.49 6.11 -11.73
N ALA A 208 -3.97 5.47 -10.67
CA ALA A 208 -4.47 5.32 -9.31
C ALA A 208 -5.51 4.21 -9.10
N ALA A 209 -5.05 3.15 -8.43
CA ALA A 209 -5.84 2.27 -7.58
C ALA A 209 -5.91 2.91 -6.17
N LEU A 210 -7.11 3.04 -5.63
CA LEU A 210 -7.37 3.66 -4.32
C LEU A 210 -7.98 2.67 -3.34
N LEU A 211 -7.26 2.36 -2.28
CA LEU A 211 -7.56 1.26 -1.37
C LEU A 211 -8.62 1.60 -0.31
N LEU A 212 -9.53 0.63 -0.14
CA LEU A 212 -10.58 0.60 0.89
C LEU A 212 -10.04 -0.13 2.12
N GLU A 213 -10.21 0.47 3.29
CA GLU A 213 -9.69 -0.05 4.56
C GLU A 213 -10.13 -1.48 4.90
N ALA A 214 -9.18 -2.25 5.42
CA ALA A 214 -9.45 -3.37 6.31
C ALA A 214 -10.04 -2.93 7.68
N PRO A 215 -10.93 -3.72 8.29
CA PRO A 215 -11.56 -3.42 9.58
C PRO A 215 -10.58 -3.13 10.71
N ARG A 216 -10.93 -2.17 11.58
CA ARG A 216 -10.21 -1.96 12.85
C ARG A 216 -10.31 -3.20 13.73
N LEU A 217 -9.17 -3.83 13.98
CA LEU A 217 -9.03 -4.88 14.99
C LEU A 217 -8.82 -4.25 16.37
N GLY A 218 -9.45 -4.82 17.39
CA GLY A 218 -9.47 -4.28 18.76
C GLY A 218 -8.21 -4.57 19.57
N CYS A 219 -7.04 -4.64 18.92
CA CYS A 219 -5.78 -5.11 19.51
C CYS A 219 -5.38 -4.40 20.83
N GLY A 220 -5.74 -3.13 21.00
CA GLY A 220 -5.48 -2.34 22.21
C GLY A 220 -6.33 -2.71 23.44
N HIS A 221 -7.36 -3.54 23.28
CA HIS A 221 -8.31 -3.91 24.35
C HIS A 221 -8.16 -5.36 24.83
N ILE A 222 -7.18 -6.10 24.30
CA ILE A 222 -6.92 -7.48 24.69
C ILE A 222 -6.33 -7.50 26.10
N ARG A 223 -7.03 -8.16 27.02
CA ARG A 223 -6.57 -8.32 28.41
C ARG A 223 -5.68 -9.56 28.49
N ALA A 224 -4.45 -9.40 28.98
CA ALA A 224 -3.60 -10.53 29.38
C ALA A 224 -4.19 -11.28 30.59
#